data_AF-A0A6A2F8Y0-F1
#
_entry.id   AF-A0A6A2F8Y0-F1
#
_cell.length_a   1.000
_cell.length_b   1.000
_cell.length_c   1.000
_cell.angle_alpha   90.00
_cell.angle_beta   90.00
_cell.angle_gamma   90.00
#
_symmetry.space_group_name_H-M   'P 1'
#
loop_
_entity.id
_entity.type
_entity.pdbx_description
1 polymer ?
#
loop_
_entity_poly.entity_id
_entity_poly.type
_entity_poly.pdbx_seq_one_letter_code
_entity_poly.pdbx_strand_id
1 'polypeptide(L)'
;MVEKTQERRDQQKNNSMEKSNFESTQEFYDEWLKTYKATIGKFIEMPAVGPAREKSGKMMKGFSTFMNLYAAGMDTSSNLQTVFMEAMRKVHEKTGTEMNGEITPEKYKEFYNTWIQTYSDTFKEYSRSDHFVADMGKLNSYYIDFQQYQKDMLEENYLKPMNIPTKTEIDEINKELYLLKKAVKELTGQIKELKEKK
;
A
#
# COMPACT_ATOMS: atom_id res chain seq x y z
N MET A 1 -28.16 -20.58 18.41
CA MET A 1 -28.05 -21.27 17.10
C MET A 1 -28.26 -20.33 15.92
N VAL A 2 -29.18 -19.35 16.03
CA VAL A 2 -29.45 -18.32 14.99
C VAL A 2 -28.26 -17.36 14.78
N GLU A 3 -27.56 -16.98 15.86
CA GLU A 3 -26.44 -16.03 15.85
C GLU A 3 -25.22 -16.57 15.06
N LYS A 4 -24.82 -17.83 15.29
CA LYS A 4 -23.78 -18.54 14.51
C LYS A 4 -24.10 -18.75 13.02
N THR A 5 -25.37 -18.58 12.63
CA THR A 5 -25.82 -18.67 11.24
C THR A 5 -25.85 -17.29 10.58
N GLN A 6 -25.94 -16.24 11.38
CA GLN A 6 -25.86 -14.86 10.92
C GLN A 6 -24.39 -14.45 10.70
N GLU A 7 -23.51 -14.71 11.68
CA GLU A 7 -22.07 -14.48 11.55
C GLU A 7 -21.46 -15.20 10.34
N ARG A 8 -21.87 -16.46 10.10
CA ARG A 8 -21.43 -17.21 8.91
C ARG A 8 -21.91 -16.60 7.59
N ARG A 9 -23.12 -16.04 7.56
CA ARG A 9 -23.66 -15.35 6.37
C ARG A 9 -22.96 -14.02 6.13
N ASP A 10 -22.62 -13.30 7.19
CA ASP A 10 -21.94 -12.01 7.09
C ASP A 10 -20.47 -12.18 6.70
N GLN A 11 -19.77 -13.19 7.23
CA GLN A 11 -18.44 -13.61 6.74
C GLN A 11 -18.48 -14.06 5.27
N GLN A 12 -19.50 -14.82 4.87
CA GLN A 12 -19.62 -15.29 3.49
C GLN A 12 -19.94 -14.15 2.51
N LYS A 13 -20.71 -13.13 2.96
CA LYS A 13 -20.96 -11.90 2.20
C LYS A 13 -19.70 -11.04 2.07
N ASN A 14 -18.96 -10.82 3.15
CA ASN A 14 -17.70 -10.06 3.12
C ASN A 14 -16.66 -10.74 2.23
N ASN A 15 -16.46 -12.06 2.36
CA ASN A 15 -15.57 -12.80 1.47
C ASN A 15 -16.02 -12.73 0.00
N SER A 16 -17.34 -12.68 -0.27
CA SER A 16 -17.84 -12.54 -1.64
C SER A 16 -17.62 -11.13 -2.21
N MET A 17 -17.71 -10.08 -1.40
CA MET A 17 -17.44 -8.70 -1.81
C MET A 17 -15.95 -8.42 -1.98
N GLU A 18 -15.10 -8.90 -1.08
CA GLU A 18 -13.64 -8.82 -1.22
C GLU A 18 -13.17 -9.54 -2.49
N LYS A 19 -13.72 -10.75 -2.74
CA LYS A 19 -13.41 -11.53 -3.92
C LYS A 19 -13.94 -10.87 -5.20
N SER A 20 -15.14 -10.30 -5.16
CA SER A 20 -15.73 -9.53 -6.26
C SER A 20 -14.94 -8.26 -6.60
N ASN A 21 -14.34 -7.59 -5.62
CA ASN A 21 -13.54 -6.37 -5.87
C ASN A 21 -12.12 -6.70 -6.36
N PHE A 22 -11.55 -7.82 -5.91
CA PHE A 22 -10.30 -8.34 -6.45
C PHE A 22 -10.49 -8.85 -7.89
N GLU A 23 -11.55 -9.62 -8.13
CA GLU A 23 -11.94 -10.09 -9.46
C GLU A 23 -12.26 -8.90 -10.38
N SER A 24 -12.94 -7.85 -9.91
CA SER A 24 -13.22 -6.65 -10.74
C SER A 24 -11.97 -5.84 -11.09
N THR A 25 -10.97 -5.78 -10.21
CA THR A 25 -9.67 -5.15 -10.51
C THR A 25 -8.89 -5.95 -11.55
N GLN A 26 -8.91 -7.27 -11.43
CA GLN A 26 -8.26 -8.16 -12.37
C GLN A 26 -8.99 -8.18 -13.72
N GLU A 27 -10.31 -8.14 -13.73
CA GLU A 27 -11.16 -7.96 -14.92
C GLU A 27 -10.94 -6.59 -15.57
N PHE A 28 -10.82 -5.51 -14.79
CA PHE A 28 -10.50 -4.19 -15.31
C PHE A 28 -9.09 -4.16 -15.91
N TYR A 29 -8.11 -4.76 -15.24
CA TYR A 29 -6.76 -4.93 -15.77
C TYR A 29 -6.79 -5.74 -17.07
N ASP A 30 -7.53 -6.84 -17.12
CA ASP A 30 -7.61 -7.72 -18.28
C ASP A 30 -8.32 -7.04 -19.45
N GLU A 31 -9.42 -6.33 -19.20
CA GLU A 31 -10.19 -5.61 -20.23
C GLU A 31 -9.42 -4.38 -20.74
N TRP A 32 -8.75 -3.65 -19.85
CA TRP A 32 -7.84 -2.58 -20.23
C TRP A 32 -6.63 -3.12 -20.99
N LEU A 33 -6.00 -4.21 -20.54
CA LEU A 33 -4.85 -4.83 -21.21
C LEU A 33 -5.25 -5.32 -22.60
N LYS A 34 -6.43 -5.93 -22.73
CA LYS A 34 -7.03 -6.34 -23.99
C LYS A 34 -7.25 -5.13 -24.91
N THR A 35 -7.78 -4.03 -24.39
CA THR A 35 -8.00 -2.78 -25.15
C THR A 35 -6.68 -2.12 -25.56
N TYR A 36 -5.71 -2.06 -24.64
CA TYR A 36 -4.36 -1.57 -24.87
C TYR A 36 -3.69 -2.40 -25.96
N LYS A 37 -3.61 -3.73 -25.81
CA LYS A 37 -3.09 -4.66 -26.82
C LYS A 37 -3.76 -4.47 -28.17
N ALA A 38 -5.07 -4.31 -28.20
CA ALA A 38 -5.83 -4.14 -29.43
C ALA A 38 -5.59 -2.80 -30.15
N THR A 39 -5.21 -1.74 -29.42
CA THR A 39 -5.10 -0.36 -29.93
C THR A 39 -3.66 0.11 -30.09
N ILE A 40 -3.01 0.50 -28.99
CA ILE A 40 -1.64 1.05 -28.94
C ILE A 40 -0.61 -0.09 -28.83
N GLY A 41 -0.98 -1.17 -28.15
CA GLY A 41 -0.18 -2.36 -27.94
C GLY A 41 0.21 -3.01 -29.27
N LYS A 42 -0.65 -3.09 -30.29
CA LYS A 42 -0.23 -3.57 -31.64
C LYS A 42 0.95 -2.83 -32.26
N PHE A 43 1.12 -1.54 -31.96
CA PHE A 43 2.26 -0.74 -32.44
C PHE A 43 3.52 -0.92 -31.57
N ILE A 44 3.36 -1.29 -30.29
CA ILE A 44 4.45 -1.54 -29.32
C ILE A 44 4.85 -3.03 -29.25
N GLU A 45 3.93 -3.94 -29.57
CA GLU A 45 4.03 -5.41 -29.63
C GLU A 45 4.45 -5.93 -31.01
N MET A 46 4.64 -5.06 -32.02
CA MET A 46 5.52 -5.41 -33.14
C MET A 46 6.79 -5.97 -32.50
N PRO A 47 7.12 -7.27 -32.72
CA PRO A 47 8.09 -7.94 -31.89
C PRO A 47 9.37 -7.13 -31.95
N ALA A 48 9.69 -6.47 -30.84
CA ALA A 48 10.89 -5.70 -30.72
C ALA A 48 12.04 -6.70 -30.82
N VAL A 49 12.62 -6.83 -32.01
CA VAL A 49 13.72 -7.76 -32.26
C VAL A 49 14.94 -7.18 -31.54
N GLY A 50 15.54 -7.92 -30.61
CA GLY A 50 16.76 -7.49 -29.89
C GLY A 50 16.51 -6.60 -28.65
N PRO A 51 17.39 -5.61 -28.36
CA PRO A 51 17.42 -4.85 -27.09
C PRO A 51 16.13 -4.11 -26.69
N ALA A 52 15.25 -3.81 -27.65
CA ALA A 52 14.00 -3.09 -27.41
C ALA A 52 12.94 -3.95 -26.67
N ARG A 53 13.07 -5.29 -26.67
CA ARG A 53 12.19 -6.20 -25.91
C ARG A 53 12.31 -6.01 -24.40
N GLU A 54 13.53 -5.84 -23.89
CA GLU A 54 13.79 -5.64 -22.46
C GLU A 54 13.15 -4.34 -21.96
N LYS A 55 13.30 -3.26 -22.73
CA LYS A 55 12.71 -1.95 -22.41
C LYS A 55 11.18 -2.00 -22.38
N SER A 56 10.55 -2.67 -23.34
CA SER A 56 9.09 -2.85 -23.36
C SER A 56 8.60 -3.68 -22.15
N GLY A 57 9.32 -4.75 -21.81
CA GLY A 57 9.03 -5.56 -20.61
C GLY A 57 9.11 -4.74 -19.31
N LYS A 58 10.14 -3.90 -19.15
CA LYS A 58 10.28 -2.99 -18.00
C LYS A 58 9.14 -1.98 -17.93
N MET A 59 8.76 -1.38 -19.06
CA MET A 59 7.64 -0.44 -19.13
C MET A 59 6.32 -1.10 -18.72
N MET A 60 6.05 -2.32 -19.20
CA MET A 60 4.86 -3.08 -18.83
C MET A 60 4.82 -3.44 -17.34
N LYS A 61 5.97 -3.80 -16.76
CA LYS A 61 6.09 -4.01 -15.30
C LYS A 61 5.73 -2.75 -14.52
N GLY A 62 6.24 -1.59 -14.93
CA GLY A 62 5.92 -0.31 -14.30
C GLY A 62 4.44 0.06 -14.36
N PHE A 63 3.81 -0.21 -15.50
CA PHE A 63 2.38 0.01 -15.65
C PHE A 63 1.58 -0.93 -14.73
N SER A 64 1.94 -2.22 -14.68
CA SER A 64 1.29 -3.20 -13.80
C SER A 64 1.40 -2.81 -12.31
N THR A 65 2.59 -2.44 -11.83
CA THR A 65 2.78 -2.03 -10.42
C THR A 65 2.01 -0.75 -10.09
N PHE A 66 1.96 0.22 -11.02
CA PHE A 66 1.15 1.42 -10.86
C PHE A 66 -0.35 1.12 -10.77
N MET A 67 -0.87 0.29 -11.69
CA MET A 67 -2.31 -0.03 -11.71
C MET A 67 -2.74 -0.80 -10.47
N ASN A 68 -1.92 -1.74 -9.99
CA ASN A 68 -2.20 -2.47 -8.76
C ASN A 68 -2.27 -1.54 -7.55
N LEU A 69 -1.32 -0.60 -7.44
CA LEU A 69 -1.32 0.42 -6.39
C LEU A 69 -2.55 1.33 -6.48
N TYR A 70 -2.89 1.79 -7.69
CA TYR A 70 -4.04 2.65 -7.93
C TYR A 70 -5.35 1.95 -7.51
N ALA A 71 -5.54 0.70 -7.95
CA ALA A 71 -6.73 -0.07 -7.62
C ALA A 71 -6.85 -0.34 -6.12
N ALA A 72 -5.77 -0.76 -5.45
CA ALA A 72 -5.79 -0.93 -3.99
C ALA A 72 -6.08 0.39 -3.24
N GLY A 73 -5.61 1.52 -3.78
CA GLY A 73 -5.95 2.85 -3.27
C GLY A 73 -7.43 3.18 -3.44
N MET A 74 -8.05 2.82 -4.58
CA MET A 74 -9.48 2.97 -4.81
C MET A 74 -10.30 2.07 -3.88
N ASP A 75 -9.94 0.80 -3.74
CA ASP A 75 -10.58 -0.15 -2.81
C ASP A 75 -10.59 0.44 -1.39
N THR A 76 -9.42 0.82 -0.88
CA THR A 76 -9.26 1.41 0.45
C THR A 76 -10.11 2.67 0.62
N SER A 77 -10.15 3.54 -0.40
CA SER A 77 -10.93 4.77 -0.38
C SER A 77 -12.43 4.49 -0.35
N SER A 78 -12.90 3.52 -1.12
CA SER A 78 -14.31 3.07 -1.15
C SER A 78 -14.74 2.50 0.20
N ASN A 79 -13.88 1.70 0.84
CA ASN A 79 -14.16 1.12 2.15
C ASN A 79 -14.23 2.20 3.23
N LEU A 80 -13.31 3.16 3.20
CA LEU A 80 -13.36 4.34 4.09
C LEU A 80 -14.62 5.18 3.89
N GLN A 81 -15.07 5.38 2.65
CA GLN A 81 -16.32 6.07 2.36
C GLN A 81 -17.53 5.31 2.93
N THR A 82 -17.55 3.98 2.82
CA THR A 82 -18.59 3.13 3.38
C THR A 82 -18.69 3.30 4.91
N VAL A 83 -17.55 3.28 5.61
CA VAL A 83 -17.47 3.49 7.06
C VAL A 83 -17.92 4.89 7.45
N PHE A 84 -17.54 5.91 6.67
CA PHE A 84 -18.00 7.28 6.87
C PHE A 84 -19.52 7.39 6.76
N MET A 85 -20.12 6.77 5.74
CA MET A 85 -21.57 6.75 5.53
C MET A 85 -22.29 6.00 6.65
N GLU A 86 -21.71 4.91 7.16
CA GLU A 86 -22.25 4.19 8.31
C GLU A 86 -22.23 5.06 9.59
N ALA A 87 -21.13 5.77 9.84
CA ALA A 87 -21.03 6.69 10.96
C ALA A 87 -22.05 7.84 10.84
N MET A 88 -22.22 8.43 9.65
CA MET A 88 -23.27 9.41 9.35
C MET A 88 -24.66 8.87 9.69
N ARG A 89 -24.99 7.65 9.23
CA ARG A 89 -26.28 7.00 9.51
C ARG A 89 -26.49 6.82 11.01
N LYS A 90 -25.50 6.30 11.74
CA LYS A 90 -25.56 6.11 13.20
C LYS A 90 -25.79 7.44 13.94
N VAL A 91 -25.18 8.53 13.48
CA VAL A 91 -25.42 9.87 14.06
C VAL A 91 -26.85 10.30 13.80
N HIS A 92 -27.32 10.20 12.56
CA HIS A 92 -28.69 10.55 12.20
C HIS A 92 -29.73 9.76 13.01
N GLU A 93 -29.51 8.47 13.24
CA GLU A 93 -30.38 7.63 14.08
C GLU A 93 -30.39 8.06 15.55
N LYS A 94 -29.24 8.47 16.09
CA LYS A 94 -29.14 8.95 17.48
C LYS A 94 -29.76 10.33 17.69
N THR A 95 -29.73 11.20 16.67
CA THR A 95 -30.11 12.62 16.81
C THR A 95 -31.43 12.96 16.12
N GLY A 96 -31.99 12.04 15.32
CA GLY A 96 -33.14 12.25 14.43
C GLY A 96 -34.45 12.66 15.10
N THR A 97 -34.51 12.64 16.43
CA THR A 97 -35.68 13.08 17.22
C THR A 97 -35.44 14.34 18.05
N GLU A 98 -34.19 14.76 18.26
CA GLU A 98 -33.84 15.84 19.20
C GLU A 98 -33.75 17.23 18.56
N MET A 99 -33.62 17.29 17.22
CA MET A 99 -33.42 18.54 16.48
C MET A 99 -34.70 19.25 16.01
N ASN A 100 -35.90 18.72 16.29
CA ASN A 100 -37.18 19.29 15.81
C ASN A 100 -37.68 20.50 16.64
N GLY A 101 -36.79 21.35 17.16
CA GLY A 101 -37.12 22.55 17.95
C GLY A 101 -36.04 23.62 17.87
N GLU A 102 -36.13 24.68 18.70
CA GLU A 102 -35.11 25.73 18.72
C GLU A 102 -33.72 25.16 19.00
N ILE A 103 -32.76 25.54 18.14
CA ILE A 103 -31.34 25.20 18.27
C ILE A 103 -30.74 26.12 19.34
N THR A 104 -30.47 25.56 20.51
CA THR A 104 -29.72 26.24 21.57
C THR A 104 -28.25 25.82 21.53
N PRO A 105 -27.33 26.63 22.07
CA PRO A 105 -25.91 26.27 22.18
C PRO A 105 -25.68 24.92 22.87
N GLU A 106 -26.50 24.60 23.88
CA GLU A 106 -26.45 23.34 24.62
C GLU A 106 -26.81 22.14 23.73
N LYS A 107 -27.91 22.21 22.98
CA LYS A 107 -28.33 21.16 22.05
C LYS A 107 -27.33 20.94 20.92
N TYR A 108 -26.72 22.03 20.42
CA TYR A 108 -25.66 21.92 19.42
C TYR A 108 -24.42 21.21 19.98
N LYS A 109 -24.05 21.51 21.24
CA LYS A 109 -22.93 20.84 21.92
C LYS A 109 -23.20 19.35 22.12
N GLU A 110 -24.42 18.98 22.50
CA GLU A 110 -24.84 17.58 22.65
C GLU A 110 -24.82 16.83 21.31
N PHE A 111 -25.30 17.46 20.24
CA PHE A 111 -25.19 16.94 18.88
C PHE A 111 -23.73 16.73 18.46
N TYR A 112 -22.88 17.74 18.66
CA TYR A 112 -21.45 17.67 18.30
C TYR A 112 -20.73 16.54 19.06
N ASN A 113 -21.00 16.40 20.36
CA ASN A 113 -20.44 15.31 21.16
C ASN A 113 -20.89 13.94 20.63
N THR A 114 -22.17 13.80 20.30
CA THR A 114 -22.73 12.57 19.72
C THR A 114 -22.12 12.27 18.36
N TRP A 115 -21.93 13.28 17.53
CA TRP A 115 -21.27 13.19 16.24
C TRP A 115 -19.84 12.68 16.36
N ILE A 116 -19.00 13.37 17.13
CA ILE A 116 -17.58 13.01 17.32
C ILE A 116 -17.45 11.63 17.96
N GLN A 117 -18.23 11.33 18.99
CA GLN A 117 -18.15 10.03 19.68
C GLN A 117 -18.53 8.89 18.73
N THR A 118 -19.63 9.04 17.99
CA THR A 118 -20.11 8.00 17.06
C THR A 118 -19.13 7.76 15.91
N TYR A 119 -18.53 8.82 15.38
CA TYR A 119 -17.47 8.69 14.38
C TYR A 119 -16.24 7.99 14.95
N SER A 120 -15.76 8.45 16.11
CA SER A 120 -14.59 7.86 16.78
C SER A 120 -14.77 6.36 17.02
N ASP A 121 -15.93 5.96 17.56
CA ASP A 121 -16.22 4.56 17.84
C ASP A 121 -16.30 3.72 16.55
N THR A 122 -17.01 4.21 15.52
CA THR A 122 -17.17 3.49 14.25
C THR A 122 -15.84 3.32 13.52
N PHE A 123 -14.99 4.35 13.47
CA PHE A 123 -13.66 4.25 12.86
C PHE A 123 -12.70 3.39 13.70
N LYS A 124 -12.83 3.41 15.02
CA LYS A 124 -12.03 2.55 15.91
C LYS A 124 -12.40 1.07 15.73
N GLU A 125 -13.68 0.75 15.55
CA GLU A 125 -14.13 -0.60 15.21
C GLU A 125 -13.60 -1.03 13.84
N TYR A 126 -13.76 -0.19 12.82
CA TYR A 126 -13.24 -0.46 11.48
C TYR A 126 -11.73 -0.70 11.46
N SER A 127 -10.94 0.14 12.14
CA SER A 127 -9.48 -0.01 12.19
C SER A 127 -8.99 -1.28 12.89
N ARG A 128 -9.86 -1.93 13.68
CA ARG A 128 -9.59 -3.22 14.32
C ARG A 128 -10.08 -4.41 13.50
N SER A 129 -10.78 -4.17 12.38
CA SER A 129 -11.30 -5.23 11.54
C SER A 129 -10.19 -5.91 10.74
N ASP A 130 -10.35 -7.22 10.52
CA ASP A 130 -9.43 -8.00 9.68
C ASP A 130 -9.39 -7.45 8.24
N HIS A 131 -10.52 -6.96 7.74
CA HIS A 131 -10.67 -6.34 6.42
C HIS A 131 -9.76 -5.11 6.27
N PHE A 132 -9.75 -4.21 7.26
CA PHE A 132 -8.87 -3.03 7.24
C PHE A 132 -7.39 -3.42 7.19
N VAL A 133 -7.00 -4.41 7.98
CA VAL A 133 -5.62 -4.91 8.02
C VAL A 133 -5.23 -5.54 6.68
N ALA A 134 -6.14 -6.30 6.07
CA ALA A 134 -5.93 -6.91 4.76
C ALA A 134 -5.77 -5.87 3.65
N ASP A 135 -6.68 -4.89 3.58
CA ASP A 135 -6.62 -3.79 2.60
C ASP A 135 -5.34 -2.98 2.70
N MET A 136 -4.98 -2.57 3.91
CA MET A 136 -3.75 -1.81 4.15
C MET A 136 -2.50 -2.63 3.88
N GLY A 137 -2.53 -3.93 4.18
CA GLY A 137 -1.45 -4.87 3.82
C GLY A 137 -1.26 -4.98 2.30
N LYS A 138 -2.36 -5.11 1.55
CA LYS A 138 -2.38 -5.15 0.07
C LYS A 138 -1.85 -3.83 -0.51
N LEU A 139 -2.37 -2.70 -0.03
CA LEU A 139 -1.95 -1.36 -0.45
C LEU A 139 -0.44 -1.15 -0.24
N ASN A 140 0.06 -1.48 0.97
CA ASN A 140 1.48 -1.35 1.29
C ASN A 140 2.36 -2.27 0.44
N SER A 141 1.90 -3.50 0.18
CA SER A 141 2.65 -4.44 -0.66
C SER A 141 2.82 -3.90 -2.08
N TYR A 142 1.74 -3.42 -2.70
CA TYR A 142 1.84 -2.80 -4.04
C TYR A 142 2.59 -1.49 -4.05
N TYR A 143 2.53 -0.71 -2.96
CA TYR A 143 3.35 0.48 -2.82
C TYR A 143 4.84 0.14 -2.81
N ILE A 144 5.24 -0.90 -2.06
CA ILE A 144 6.63 -1.39 -2.03
C ILE A 144 7.06 -1.87 -3.42
N ASP A 145 6.23 -2.64 -4.11
CA ASP A 145 6.53 -3.11 -5.48
C ASP A 145 6.72 -1.94 -6.45
N PHE A 146 5.89 -0.90 -6.36
CA PHE A 146 6.02 0.30 -7.17
C PHE A 146 7.29 1.09 -6.82
N GLN A 147 7.62 1.25 -5.54
CA GLN A 147 8.85 1.90 -5.09
C GLN A 147 10.09 1.14 -5.57
N GLN A 148 10.08 -0.19 -5.51
CA GLN A 148 11.19 -1.01 -6.00
C GLN A 148 11.36 -0.81 -7.51
N TYR A 149 10.27 -0.83 -8.29
CA TYR A 149 10.31 -0.53 -9.71
C TYR A 149 10.90 0.87 -10.01
N GLN A 150 10.46 1.90 -9.27
CA GLN A 150 10.98 3.26 -9.43
C GLN A 150 12.48 3.34 -9.11
N LYS A 151 12.92 2.64 -8.05
CA LYS A 151 14.35 2.54 -7.69
C LYS A 151 15.15 1.86 -8.80
N ASP A 152 14.69 0.70 -9.28
CA ASP A 152 15.36 -0.05 -10.35
C ASP A 152 15.49 0.81 -11.62
N MET A 153 14.41 1.51 -12.00
CA MET A 153 14.40 2.40 -13.17
C MET A 153 15.33 3.60 -13.00
N LEU A 154 15.43 4.18 -11.80
CA LEU A 154 16.36 5.27 -11.50
C LEU A 154 17.81 4.80 -11.60
N GLU A 155 18.11 3.66 -10.98
CA GLU A 155 19.47 3.09 -10.97
C GLU A 155 19.93 2.71 -12.38
N GLU A 156 19.09 2.01 -13.15
CA GLU A 156 19.47 1.53 -14.49
C GLU A 156 19.51 2.63 -15.55
N ASN A 157 18.56 3.56 -15.56
CA ASN A 157 18.45 4.53 -16.67
C ASN A 157 19.17 5.85 -16.41
N TYR A 158 19.48 6.17 -15.16
CA TYR A 158 20.09 7.46 -14.81
C TYR A 158 21.41 7.29 -14.07
N LEU A 159 21.44 6.54 -12.96
CA LEU A 159 22.64 6.48 -12.12
C LEU A 159 23.79 5.71 -12.79
N LYS A 160 23.53 4.49 -13.26
CA LYS A 160 24.55 3.66 -13.94
C LYS A 160 25.12 4.33 -15.20
N PRO A 161 24.32 4.90 -16.13
CA PRO A 161 24.86 5.56 -17.32
C PRO A 161 25.69 6.82 -16.99
N MET A 162 25.39 7.50 -15.88
CA MET A 162 26.16 8.66 -15.42
C MET A 162 27.34 8.29 -14.51
N ASN A 163 27.63 6.99 -14.33
CA ASN A 163 28.62 6.47 -13.37
C ASN A 163 28.42 7.02 -11.94
N ILE A 164 27.18 7.27 -11.55
CA ILE A 164 26.83 7.68 -10.19
C ILE A 164 26.58 6.39 -9.39
N PRO A 165 27.28 6.19 -8.26
CA PRO A 165 27.11 4.99 -7.46
C PRO A 165 25.68 4.91 -6.90
N THR A 166 25.12 3.70 -6.96
CA THR A 166 23.79 3.39 -6.41
C THR A 166 23.84 3.35 -4.89
N LYS A 167 22.67 3.49 -4.25
CA LYS A 167 22.59 3.37 -2.78
C LYS A 167 23.13 2.01 -2.30
N THR A 168 22.81 0.94 -3.04
CA THR A 168 23.27 -0.42 -2.71
C THR A 168 24.79 -0.52 -2.73
N GLU A 169 25.44 -0.01 -3.77
CA GLU A 169 26.91 -0.01 -3.88
C GLU A 169 27.57 0.84 -2.78
N ILE A 170 26.97 1.99 -2.42
CA ILE A 170 27.44 2.82 -1.30
C ILE A 170 27.33 2.06 0.03
N ASP A 171 26.20 1.39 0.27
CA ASP A 171 25.96 0.62 1.49
C ASP A 171 26.94 -0.57 1.61
N GLU A 172 27.25 -1.24 0.49
CA GLU A 172 28.25 -2.32 0.43
C GLU A 172 29.66 -1.80 0.75
N ILE A 173 30.09 -0.70 0.12
CA ILE A 173 31.38 -0.06 0.39
C ILE A 173 31.47 0.36 1.86
N ASN A 174 30.40 0.93 2.42
CA ASN A 174 30.36 1.31 3.82
C ASN A 174 30.50 0.12 4.77
N LYS A 175 29.85 -1.01 4.43
CA LYS A 175 29.96 -2.26 5.19
C LYS A 175 31.37 -2.83 5.12
N GLU A 176 31.99 -2.87 3.95
CA GLU A 176 33.39 -3.31 3.79
C GLU A 176 34.35 -2.41 4.57
N LEU A 177 34.18 -1.09 4.49
CA LEU A 177 34.98 -0.13 5.24
C LEU A 177 34.84 -0.34 6.76
N TYR A 178 33.63 -0.64 7.23
CA TYR A 178 33.40 -0.96 8.63
C TYR A 178 34.14 -2.24 9.06
N LEU A 179 34.02 -3.32 8.27
CA LEU A 179 34.71 -4.58 8.53
C LEU A 179 36.23 -4.41 8.53
N LEU A 180 36.75 -3.62 7.60
CA LEU A 180 38.17 -3.30 7.52
C LEU A 180 38.65 -2.55 8.77
N LYS A 181 37.92 -1.50 9.20
CA LYS A 181 38.23 -0.76 10.43
C LYS A 181 38.24 -1.68 11.65
N LYS A 182 37.28 -2.61 11.72
CA LYS A 182 37.22 -3.60 12.80
C LYS A 182 38.45 -4.51 12.80
N ALA A 183 38.80 -5.09 11.66
CA ALA A 183 39.97 -5.95 11.51
C ALA A 183 41.28 -5.21 11.87
N VAL A 184 41.45 -3.97 11.41
CA VAL A 184 42.61 -3.13 11.74
C VAL A 184 42.69 -2.89 13.25
N LYS A 185 41.57 -2.58 13.92
CA LYS A 185 41.54 -2.36 15.36
C LYS A 185 41.94 -3.62 16.14
N GLU A 186 41.44 -4.78 15.71
CA GLU A 186 41.73 -6.07 16.33
C GLU A 186 43.20 -6.47 16.17
N LEU A 187 43.74 -6.37 14.95
CA LEU A 187 45.16 -6.62 14.68
C LEU A 187 46.06 -5.65 15.45
N THR A 188 45.69 -4.37 15.53
CA THR A 188 46.44 -3.37 16.31
C THR A 188 46.44 -3.71 17.80
N GLY A 189 45.31 -4.18 18.34
CA GLY A 189 45.21 -4.68 19.70
C GLY A 189 46.13 -5.87 19.96
N GLN A 190 46.08 -6.88 19.09
CA GLN A 190 46.95 -8.07 19.18
C GLN A 190 48.45 -7.69 19.13
N ILE A 191 48.84 -6.77 18.24
CA ILE A 191 50.22 -6.29 18.16
C ILE A 191 50.65 -5.60 19.47
N LYS A 192 49.76 -4.82 20.09
CA LYS A 192 50.06 -4.15 21.36
C LYS A 192 50.26 -5.16 22.50
N GLU A 193 49.38 -6.13 22.63
CA GLU A 193 49.49 -7.21 23.62
C GLU A 193 50.76 -8.06 23.43
N LEU A 194 51.13 -8.35 22.18
CA LEU A 194 52.36 -9.07 21.87
C LEU A 194 53.63 -8.27 22.19
N LYS A 195 53.58 -6.93 22.05
CA LYS A 195 54.69 -6.05 22.45
C LYS A 195 54.82 -5.93 23.97
N GLU A 196 53.72 -5.98 24.72
CA GLU A 196 53.71 -5.88 26.18
C GLU A 196 54.13 -7.19 26.88
N LYS A 197 54.09 -8.33 26.18
CA LYS A 197 54.55 -9.65 26.66
C LYS A 197 56.03 -9.95 26.41
N LYS A 198 56.77 -9.04 25.78
CA LYS A 198 58.23 -9.11 25.57
C LYS A 198 58.95 -8.21 26.55
#